data_AF-A0AAU3UFJ3-F1
#
_entry.id   AF-A0AAU3UFJ3-F1
#
_cell.length_a   1.000
_cell.length_b   1.000
_cell.length_c   1.000
_cell.angle_alpha   90.00
_cell.angle_beta   90.00
_cell.angle_gamma   90.00
#
_symmetry.space_group_name_H-M   'P 1'
#
loop_
_entity.id
_entity.type
_entity.pdbx_description
1 polymer ?
#
loop_
_entity_poly.entity_id
_entity_poly.type
_entity_poly.pdbx_seq_one_letter_code
_entity_poly.pdbx_strand_id
1 'polypeptide(L)'
;MPIDETIASYSDLAFKSAIVIYALVWIMLVWQFALTRTVPTTARELVTVGGGPAEPPAPDVPGKVAPRVEARRPFPERLGNMAFAVLFVGFGVHALSIVLRGFATHRFPLGNMFEFITMATGAAMLLGLVLLRDQRYRGMWSFLLIPVLVLLFLAGTKLHVDAAPVVPALKSYWLPIHVTVISIGSGVFLVSGVASVLFLYRIWQPAGHESDNIFGQIARLLPDAQLLDRLAYRTTIIGFPVFGGGVILGAIWAEAAWGRFWGWDPKETCSFIAWVLYAAYLHARATSGWRDTKAAWINIAGFIAMLFNLFIINIVVSGLHSYAGLN
;
A
#
# COMPACT_ATOMS: atom_id res chain seq x y z
N MET A 1 -31.58 8.10 -13.12
CA MET A 1 -31.21 7.56 -14.44
C MET A 1 -31.04 6.06 -14.28
N PRO A 2 -31.42 5.25 -15.28
CA PRO A 2 -31.13 3.81 -15.26
C PRO A 2 -29.61 3.59 -15.23
N ILE A 3 -29.18 2.46 -14.69
CA ILE A 3 -27.77 2.10 -14.57
C ILE A 3 -27.30 1.61 -15.93
N ASP A 4 -26.11 2.05 -16.36
CA ASP A 4 -25.50 1.54 -17.58
C ASP A 4 -24.80 0.21 -17.28
N GLU A 5 -25.50 -0.89 -17.58
CA GLU A 5 -25.00 -2.26 -17.37
C GLU A 5 -23.73 -2.55 -18.19
N THR A 6 -23.56 -1.91 -19.35
CA THR A 6 -22.39 -2.10 -20.21
C THR A 6 -21.15 -1.50 -19.54
N ILE A 7 -21.24 -0.26 -19.08
CA ILE A 7 -20.15 0.41 -18.36
C ILE A 7 -19.88 -0.29 -17.02
N ALA A 8 -20.92 -0.77 -16.32
CA ALA A 8 -20.76 -1.55 -15.10
C ALA A 8 -19.96 -2.83 -15.34
N SER A 9 -20.25 -3.56 -16.43
CA SER A 9 -19.51 -4.77 -16.80
C SER A 9 -18.03 -4.48 -17.10
N TYR A 10 -17.72 -3.37 -17.78
CA TYR A 10 -16.35 -2.95 -18.03
C TYR A 10 -15.62 -2.52 -16.75
N SER A 11 -16.32 -1.87 -15.81
CA SER A 11 -15.79 -1.59 -14.47
C SER A 11 -15.37 -2.87 -13.77
N ASP A 12 -16.24 -3.90 -13.77
CA ASP A 12 -15.96 -5.15 -13.07
C ASP A 12 -14.87 -5.97 -13.76
N LEU A 13 -14.80 -5.93 -15.09
CA LEU A 13 -13.70 -6.50 -15.86
C LEU A 13 -12.37 -5.79 -15.54
N ALA A 14 -12.36 -4.45 -15.50
CA ALA A 14 -11.18 -3.68 -15.12
C ALA A 14 -10.75 -4.02 -13.68
N PHE A 15 -11.69 -4.12 -12.74
CA PHE A 15 -11.39 -4.52 -11.36
C PHE A 15 -10.74 -5.90 -11.28
N LYS A 16 -11.32 -6.92 -11.93
CA LYS A 16 -10.76 -8.28 -11.97
C LYS A 16 -9.39 -8.30 -12.65
N SER A 17 -9.23 -7.54 -13.74
CA SER A 17 -7.96 -7.42 -14.46
C SER A 17 -6.88 -6.79 -13.58
N ALA A 18 -7.21 -5.76 -12.81
CA ALA A 18 -6.27 -5.13 -11.87
C ALA A 18 -5.75 -6.12 -10.83
N ILE A 19 -6.61 -6.99 -10.28
CA ILE A 19 -6.20 -8.05 -9.34
C ILE A 19 -5.19 -9.00 -10.01
N VAL A 20 -5.49 -9.47 -11.22
CA VAL A 20 -4.61 -10.38 -11.96
C VAL A 20 -3.27 -9.71 -12.26
N ILE A 21 -3.28 -8.44 -12.69
CA ILE A 21 -2.06 -7.68 -12.96
C ILE A 21 -1.23 -7.50 -11.69
N TYR A 22 -1.84 -7.12 -10.55
CA TYR A 22 -1.13 -7.00 -9.29
C TYR A 22 -0.57 -8.34 -8.78
N ALA A 23 -1.31 -9.45 -8.97
CA ALA A 23 -0.82 -10.78 -8.64
C ALA A 23 0.38 -11.17 -9.51
N LEU A 24 0.32 -10.87 -10.81
CA LEU A 24 1.44 -11.07 -11.73
C LEU A 24 2.67 -10.25 -11.30
N VAL A 25 2.49 -8.96 -10.99
CA VAL A 25 3.58 -8.11 -10.50
C VAL A 25 4.19 -8.68 -9.22
N TRP A 26 3.36 -9.14 -8.29
CA TRP A 26 3.82 -9.75 -7.05
C TRP A 26 4.67 -11.00 -7.31
N ILE A 27 4.22 -11.90 -8.20
CA ILE A 27 4.98 -13.09 -8.62
C ILE A 27 6.31 -12.68 -9.26
N MET A 28 6.31 -11.69 -10.17
CA MET A 28 7.52 -11.21 -10.83
C MET A 28 8.53 -10.65 -9.84
N LEU A 29 8.09 -9.90 -8.82
CA LEU A 29 8.96 -9.36 -7.77
C LEU A 29 9.53 -10.50 -6.91
N VAL A 30 8.70 -11.44 -6.45
CA VAL A 30 9.15 -12.61 -5.69
C VAL A 30 10.18 -13.42 -6.50
N TRP A 31 9.93 -13.61 -7.79
CA TRP A 31 10.83 -14.33 -8.68
C TRP A 31 12.15 -13.56 -8.92
N GLN A 32 12.09 -12.25 -9.15
CA GLN A 32 13.30 -11.41 -9.21
C GLN A 32 14.18 -11.64 -7.98
N PHE A 33 13.57 -11.64 -6.79
CA PHE A 33 14.31 -11.86 -5.55
C PHE A 33 14.88 -13.27 -5.45
N ALA A 34 14.13 -14.29 -5.87
CA ALA A 34 14.63 -15.66 -5.91
C ALA A 34 15.85 -15.80 -6.84
N LEU A 35 15.84 -15.16 -8.01
CA LEU A 35 16.94 -15.23 -8.99
C LEU A 35 18.16 -14.39 -8.60
N THR A 36 17.97 -13.28 -7.89
CA THR A 36 19.10 -12.44 -7.44
C THR A 36 19.95 -13.20 -6.41
N ARG A 37 19.38 -14.21 -5.72
CA ARG A 37 20.09 -15.10 -4.80
C ARG A 37 20.99 -16.12 -5.51
N THR A 38 20.66 -16.50 -6.74
CA THR A 38 21.38 -17.57 -7.46
C THR A 38 22.53 -17.06 -8.30
N VAL A 39 22.83 -15.76 -8.29
CA VAL A 39 24.05 -15.22 -8.89
C VAL A 39 25.15 -15.34 -7.82
N PRO A 40 25.98 -16.40 -7.83
CA PRO A 40 27.18 -16.41 -7.01
C PRO A 40 27.98 -15.17 -7.38
N THR A 41 28.49 -14.46 -6.38
CA THR A 41 29.59 -13.52 -6.56
C THR A 41 30.75 -14.30 -7.15
N THR A 42 30.80 -14.42 -8.49
CA THR A 42 32.01 -14.83 -9.20
C THR A 42 33.08 -13.91 -8.68
N ALA A 43 34.06 -14.56 -8.05
CA ALA A 43 35.18 -14.02 -7.31
C ALA A 43 35.45 -12.55 -7.66
N ARG A 44 35.46 -11.68 -6.64
CA ARG A 44 36.30 -10.48 -6.69
C ARG A 44 37.61 -10.94 -7.31
N GLU A 45 37.87 -10.48 -8.53
CA GLU A 45 39.13 -10.69 -9.20
C GLU A 45 40.19 -10.19 -8.23
N LEU A 46 40.88 -11.13 -7.60
CA LEU A 46 42.01 -10.84 -6.75
C LEU A 46 43.03 -10.25 -7.70
N VAL A 47 43.11 -8.92 -7.73
CA VAL A 47 44.22 -8.22 -8.34
C VAL A 47 45.44 -8.71 -7.59
N THR A 48 46.16 -9.64 -8.20
CA THR A 48 47.45 -10.09 -7.73
C THR A 48 48.39 -8.91 -7.86
N VAL A 49 48.70 -8.26 -6.74
CA VAL A 49 49.84 -7.34 -6.68
C VAL A 49 51.10 -8.22 -6.63
N GLY A 50 51.42 -8.85 -7.76
CA GLY A 50 52.64 -9.60 -7.96
C GLY A 50 53.75 -8.64 -8.39
N GLY A 51 54.74 -8.45 -7.51
CA GLY A 51 55.94 -7.65 -7.78
C GLY A 51 56.87 -8.30 -8.81
N GLY A 52 56.55 -8.17 -10.09
CA GLY A 52 57.46 -8.44 -11.21
C GLY A 52 57.99 -7.13 -11.83
N PRO A 53 59.16 -7.12 -12.49
CA PRO A 53 59.78 -5.91 -12.99
C PRO A 53 58.90 -5.26 -14.05
N ALA A 54 58.67 -3.94 -13.92
CA ALA A 54 57.85 -3.16 -14.82
C ALA A 54 58.48 -3.10 -16.23
N GLU A 55 57.76 -3.61 -17.21
CA GLU A 55 58.03 -3.39 -18.63
C GLU A 55 57.67 -1.93 -18.97
N PRO A 56 58.51 -1.19 -19.74
CA PRO A 56 58.27 0.23 -19.99
C PRO A 56 56.97 0.45 -20.78
N PRO A 57 56.23 1.53 -20.48
CA PRO A 57 54.92 1.76 -21.09
C PRO A 57 55.08 2.03 -22.58
N ALA A 58 54.29 1.30 -23.39
CA ALA A 58 54.15 1.58 -24.81
C ALA A 58 53.59 2.99 -25.03
N PRO A 59 53.97 3.70 -26.11
CA PRO A 59 53.59 5.08 -26.33
C PRO A 59 52.06 5.22 -26.46
N ASP A 60 51.52 6.17 -25.69
CA ASP A 60 50.10 6.58 -25.69
C ASP A 60 49.64 6.93 -27.11
N VAL A 61 48.71 6.14 -27.65
CA VAL A 61 47.96 6.49 -28.86
C VAL A 61 46.62 7.08 -28.39
N PRO A 62 46.39 8.40 -28.53
CA PRO A 62 45.11 9.00 -28.17
C PRO A 62 44.03 8.57 -29.16
N GLY A 63 42.90 8.04 -28.66
CA GLY A 63 41.67 8.00 -29.46
C GLY A 63 40.96 6.66 -29.67
N LYS A 64 41.33 5.58 -28.98
CA LYS A 64 40.46 4.39 -28.91
C LYS A 64 39.75 4.33 -27.57
N VAL A 65 38.61 5.02 -27.47
CA VAL A 65 37.58 4.65 -26.50
C VAL A 65 37.11 3.26 -26.93
N ALA A 66 37.55 2.23 -26.21
CA ALA A 66 37.00 0.88 -26.40
C ALA A 66 35.48 1.01 -26.39
N PRO A 67 34.74 0.35 -27.32
CA PRO A 67 33.29 0.41 -27.28
C PRO A 67 32.90 -0.03 -25.88
N ARG A 68 32.27 0.89 -25.12
CA ARG A 68 31.65 0.56 -23.85
C ARG A 68 30.57 -0.44 -24.21
N VAL A 69 30.91 -1.73 -24.22
CA VAL A 69 29.94 -2.80 -24.34
C VAL A 69 29.01 -2.55 -23.17
N GLU A 70 27.84 -1.98 -23.46
CA GLU A 70 26.82 -1.75 -22.45
C GLU A 70 26.52 -3.12 -21.88
N ALA A 71 27.08 -3.39 -20.70
CA ALA A 71 26.93 -4.66 -20.04
C ALA A 71 25.42 -4.87 -19.91
N ARG A 72 24.88 -5.84 -20.66
CA ARG A 72 23.45 -6.11 -20.70
C ARG A 72 23.00 -6.28 -19.24
N ARG A 73 22.13 -5.39 -18.76
CA ARG A 73 21.62 -5.45 -17.38
C ARG A 73 21.22 -6.88 -17.03
N PRO A 74 21.62 -7.42 -15.87
CA PRO A 74 21.34 -8.80 -15.50
C PRO A 74 19.83 -9.07 -15.52
N PHE A 75 19.44 -10.29 -15.91
CA PHE A 75 18.04 -10.68 -16.08
C PHE A 75 17.13 -10.36 -14.87
N PRO A 76 17.54 -10.57 -13.60
CA PRO A 76 16.73 -10.21 -12.44
C PRO A 76 16.43 -8.71 -12.35
N GLU A 77 17.38 -7.85 -12.73
CA GLU A 77 17.17 -6.40 -12.70
C GLU A 77 16.16 -5.96 -13.76
N ARG A 78 16.19 -6.60 -14.93
CA ARG A 78 15.18 -6.38 -15.99
C ARG A 78 13.80 -6.81 -15.54
N LEU A 79 13.70 -7.98 -14.88
CA LEU A 79 12.44 -8.49 -14.36
C LEU A 79 11.81 -7.51 -13.36
N GLY A 80 12.60 -6.93 -12.46
CA GLY A 80 12.12 -5.89 -11.53
C GLY A 80 11.70 -4.59 -12.21
N ASN A 81 12.45 -4.13 -13.21
CA ASN A 81 12.07 -2.96 -14.01
C ASN A 81 10.74 -3.20 -14.74
N MET A 82 10.57 -4.39 -15.31
CA MET A 82 9.34 -4.80 -15.99
C MET A 82 8.18 -4.89 -15.00
N ALA A 83 8.38 -5.49 -13.82
CA ALA A 83 7.36 -5.57 -12.77
C ALA A 83 6.87 -4.17 -12.38
N PHE A 84 7.77 -3.19 -12.28
CA PHE A 84 7.40 -1.81 -11.96
C PHE A 84 6.62 -1.12 -13.10
N ALA A 85 6.95 -1.39 -14.36
CA ALA A 85 6.18 -0.89 -15.50
C ALA A 85 4.75 -1.50 -15.52
N VAL A 86 4.65 -2.81 -15.31
CA VAL A 86 3.37 -3.52 -15.22
C VAL A 86 2.55 -3.04 -14.01
N LEU A 87 3.21 -2.65 -12.92
CA LEU A 87 2.55 -2.08 -11.74
C LEU A 87 1.83 -0.76 -12.05
N PHE A 88 2.42 0.13 -12.85
CA PHE A 88 1.75 1.35 -13.30
C PHE A 88 0.53 1.05 -14.17
N VAL A 89 0.62 0.04 -15.05
CA VAL A 89 -0.52 -0.42 -15.85
C VAL A 89 -1.62 -0.96 -14.94
N GLY A 90 -1.27 -1.80 -13.95
CA GLY A 90 -2.21 -2.33 -12.96
C GLY A 90 -2.91 -1.22 -12.18
N PHE A 91 -2.18 -0.17 -11.79
CA PHE A 91 -2.77 1.02 -11.18
C PHE A 91 -3.69 1.79 -12.11
N GLY A 92 -3.30 1.98 -13.38
CA GLY A 92 -4.15 2.62 -14.38
C GLY A 92 -5.48 1.87 -14.58
N VAL A 93 -5.42 0.53 -14.66
CA VAL A 93 -6.62 -0.33 -14.78
C VAL A 93 -7.46 -0.28 -13.51
N HIS A 94 -6.84 -0.25 -12.33
CA HIS A 94 -7.55 -0.10 -11.05
C HIS A 94 -8.25 1.27 -10.93
N ALA A 95 -7.58 2.35 -11.32
CA ALA A 95 -8.19 3.68 -11.34
C ALA A 95 -9.34 3.75 -12.37
N LEU A 96 -9.16 3.09 -13.52
CA LEU A 96 -10.21 2.98 -14.54
C LEU A 96 -11.45 2.27 -14.02
N SER A 97 -11.31 1.20 -13.21
CA SER A 97 -12.47 0.52 -12.64
C SER A 97 -13.30 1.46 -11.76
N ILE A 98 -12.65 2.27 -10.92
CA ILE A 98 -13.34 3.26 -10.08
C ILE A 98 -14.08 4.29 -10.95
N VAL A 99 -13.41 4.83 -11.96
CA VAL A 99 -14.00 5.87 -12.84
C VAL A 99 -15.20 5.31 -13.62
N LEU A 100 -15.06 4.13 -14.24
CA LEU A 100 -16.15 3.48 -14.96
C LEU A 100 -17.33 3.18 -14.04
N ARG A 101 -17.08 2.74 -12.80
CA ARG A 101 -18.14 2.51 -11.80
C ARG A 101 -18.94 3.78 -11.50
N GLY A 102 -18.27 4.93 -11.43
CA GLY A 102 -18.92 6.23 -11.24
C GLY A 102 -19.81 6.62 -12.42
N PHE A 103 -19.32 6.43 -13.65
CA PHE A 103 -20.11 6.67 -14.86
C PHE A 103 -21.31 5.74 -14.98
N ALA A 104 -21.14 4.44 -14.69
CA ALA A 104 -22.22 3.45 -14.76
C ALA A 104 -23.39 3.77 -13.82
N THR A 105 -23.09 4.32 -12.64
CA THR A 105 -24.09 4.61 -11.60
C THR A 105 -24.56 6.07 -11.61
N HIS A 106 -24.00 6.91 -12.48
CA HIS A 106 -24.22 8.37 -12.52
C HIS A 106 -24.06 9.05 -11.14
N ARG A 107 -23.20 8.51 -10.28
CA ARG A 107 -22.88 9.03 -8.95
C ARG A 107 -21.42 8.76 -8.61
N PHE A 108 -20.94 9.41 -7.55
CA PHE A 108 -19.62 9.06 -7.04
C PHE A 108 -19.62 7.64 -6.45
N PRO A 109 -18.68 6.76 -6.82
CA PRO A 109 -18.67 5.35 -6.48
C PRO A 109 -18.07 5.12 -5.09
N LEU A 110 -18.79 5.51 -4.03
CA LEU A 110 -18.44 5.30 -2.62
C LEU A 110 -19.64 4.90 -1.73
N GLY A 111 -20.60 4.20 -2.30
CA GLY A 111 -21.88 3.85 -1.68
C GLY A 111 -21.89 2.54 -0.89
N ASN A 112 -20.86 1.71 -1.02
CA ASN A 112 -20.78 0.39 -0.37
C ASN A 112 -19.34 0.02 0.02
N MET A 113 -19.17 -1.09 0.74
CA MET A 113 -17.86 -1.56 1.18
C MET A 113 -16.91 -1.93 0.04
N PHE A 114 -17.41 -2.50 -1.07
CA PHE A 114 -16.59 -2.82 -2.23
C PHE A 114 -15.96 -1.56 -2.84
N GLU A 115 -16.78 -0.53 -3.06
CA GLU A 115 -16.38 0.78 -3.55
C GLU A 115 -15.38 1.46 -2.59
N PHE A 116 -15.62 1.37 -1.28
CA PHE A 116 -14.71 1.87 -0.24
C PHE A 116 -13.34 1.19 -0.28
N ILE A 117 -13.30 -0.15 -0.29
CA ILE A 117 -12.04 -0.92 -0.28
C ILE A 117 -11.25 -0.66 -1.56
N THR A 118 -11.94 -0.59 -2.71
CA THR A 118 -11.33 -0.28 -4.01
C THR A 118 -10.68 1.11 -3.97
N MET A 119 -11.36 2.12 -3.42
CA MET A 119 -10.80 3.47 -3.27
C MET A 119 -9.63 3.51 -2.28
N ALA A 120 -9.75 2.85 -1.12
CA ALA A 120 -8.71 2.84 -0.09
C ALA A 120 -7.43 2.12 -0.57
N THR A 121 -7.58 0.97 -1.22
CA THR A 121 -6.45 0.25 -1.82
C THR A 121 -5.87 1.02 -3.01
N GLY A 122 -6.70 1.68 -3.84
CA GLY A 122 -6.25 2.59 -4.88
C GLY A 122 -5.39 3.74 -4.33
N ALA A 123 -5.82 4.37 -3.24
CA ALA A 123 -5.05 5.41 -2.55
C ALA A 123 -3.73 4.87 -1.98
N ALA A 124 -3.72 3.67 -1.38
CA ALA A 124 -2.50 3.01 -0.92
C ALA A 124 -1.52 2.74 -2.07
N MET A 125 -2.02 2.26 -3.21
CA MET A 125 -1.21 2.02 -4.40
C MET A 125 -0.65 3.31 -4.99
N LEU A 126 -1.45 4.38 -5.07
CA LEU A 126 -0.99 5.69 -5.52
C LEU A 126 0.12 6.23 -4.62
N LEU A 127 -0.08 6.19 -3.29
CA LEU A 127 0.92 6.62 -2.34
C LEU A 127 2.20 5.78 -2.45
N GLY A 128 2.05 4.46 -2.55
CA GLY A 128 3.17 3.55 -2.80
C GLY A 128 3.93 3.93 -4.07
N LEU A 129 3.23 4.20 -5.18
CA LEU A 129 3.82 4.62 -6.45
C LEU A 129 4.53 5.97 -6.36
N VAL A 130 4.20 6.82 -5.40
CA VAL A 130 4.88 8.10 -5.16
C VAL A 130 6.09 7.92 -4.24
N LEU A 131 5.94 7.18 -3.13
CA LEU A 131 6.96 7.08 -2.08
C LEU A 131 7.98 5.95 -2.30
N LEU A 132 7.60 4.86 -2.97
CA LEU A 132 8.41 3.65 -3.16
C LEU A 132 9.03 3.58 -4.58
N ARG A 133 9.31 4.74 -5.20
CA ARG A 133 9.92 4.84 -6.53
C ARG A 133 11.40 4.46 -6.54
N ASP A 134 12.09 4.70 -5.44
CA ASP A 134 13.51 4.39 -5.32
C ASP A 134 13.74 2.88 -5.20
N GLN A 135 14.79 2.41 -5.86
CA GLN A 135 15.29 1.03 -5.89
C GLN A 135 15.37 0.41 -4.49
N ARG A 136 15.73 1.21 -3.49
CA ARG A 136 15.86 0.81 -2.08
C ARG A 136 14.56 0.29 -1.47
N TYR A 137 13.41 0.69 -2.02
CA TYR A 137 12.09 0.29 -1.56
C TYR A 137 11.50 -0.86 -2.39
N ARG A 138 12.23 -1.45 -3.35
CA ARG A 138 11.67 -2.51 -4.20
C ARG A 138 11.14 -3.71 -3.43
N GLY A 139 11.87 -4.14 -2.39
CA GLY A 139 11.41 -5.20 -1.50
C GLY A 139 10.06 -4.90 -0.85
N MET A 140 9.77 -3.61 -0.60
CA MET A 140 8.53 -3.16 0.03
C MET A 140 7.28 -3.49 -0.80
N TRP A 141 7.39 -3.46 -2.14
CA TRP A 141 6.26 -3.77 -3.02
C TRP A 141 5.77 -5.21 -2.84
N SER A 142 6.68 -6.17 -2.62
CA SER A 142 6.32 -7.55 -2.35
C SER A 142 5.48 -7.73 -1.09
N PHE A 143 5.65 -6.84 -0.10
CA PHE A 143 4.91 -6.90 1.15
C PHE A 143 3.65 -6.04 1.14
N LEU A 144 3.68 -4.87 0.47
CA LEU A 144 2.51 -4.00 0.35
C LEU A 144 1.41 -4.62 -0.53
N LEU A 145 1.79 -5.36 -1.58
CA LEU A 145 0.84 -6.01 -2.47
C LEU A 145 0.05 -7.14 -1.79
N ILE A 146 0.58 -7.77 -0.73
CA ILE A 146 -0.11 -8.86 -0.03
C ILE A 146 -1.45 -8.40 0.57
N PRO A 147 -1.50 -7.42 1.49
CA PRO A 147 -2.76 -6.97 2.03
C PRO A 147 -3.63 -6.29 0.98
N VAL A 148 -3.06 -5.61 -0.03
CA VAL A 148 -3.84 -5.04 -1.15
C VAL A 148 -4.57 -6.12 -1.92
N LEU A 149 -3.87 -7.20 -2.32
CA LEU A 149 -4.47 -8.33 -3.03
C LEU A 149 -5.52 -9.04 -2.18
N VAL A 150 -5.25 -9.25 -0.89
CA VAL A 150 -6.23 -9.85 0.04
C VAL A 150 -7.49 -8.99 0.13
N LEU A 151 -7.34 -7.68 0.31
CA LEU A 151 -8.47 -6.74 0.39
C LEU A 151 -9.27 -6.71 -0.92
N LEU A 152 -8.60 -6.63 -2.08
CA LEU A 152 -9.27 -6.62 -3.38
C LEU A 152 -9.96 -7.97 -3.68
N PHE A 153 -9.31 -9.09 -3.35
CA PHE A 153 -9.92 -10.41 -3.51
C PHE A 153 -11.15 -10.57 -2.62
N LEU A 154 -11.08 -10.16 -1.36
CA LEU A 154 -12.22 -10.19 -0.44
C LEU A 154 -13.33 -9.24 -0.92
N ALA A 155 -12.97 -8.05 -1.39
CA ALA A 155 -13.92 -7.10 -1.95
C ALA A 155 -14.66 -7.69 -3.16
N GLY A 156 -13.94 -8.33 -4.09
CA GLY A 156 -14.52 -8.93 -5.29
C GLY A 156 -15.32 -10.21 -5.06
N THR A 157 -15.10 -10.94 -3.96
CA THR A 157 -15.74 -12.25 -3.72
C THR A 157 -16.81 -12.24 -2.65
N LYS A 158 -16.63 -11.48 -1.56
CA LYS A 158 -17.52 -11.47 -0.40
C LYS A 158 -18.29 -10.18 -0.20
N LEU A 159 -17.80 -9.07 -0.75
CA LEU A 159 -18.40 -7.75 -0.55
C LEU A 159 -18.86 -7.11 -1.86
N HIS A 160 -18.79 -7.86 -2.97
CA HIS A 160 -19.19 -7.35 -4.26
C HIS A 160 -20.70 -7.17 -4.28
N VAL A 161 -21.13 -5.96 -4.58
CA VAL A 161 -22.52 -5.57 -4.77
C VAL A 161 -22.63 -5.03 -6.18
N ASP A 162 -23.71 -5.34 -6.89
CA ASP A 162 -23.93 -4.82 -8.23
C ASP A 162 -24.00 -3.29 -8.25
N ALA A 163 -23.77 -2.71 -9.43
CA ALA A 163 -23.89 -1.27 -9.60
C ALA A 163 -25.34 -0.87 -9.30
N ALA A 164 -25.57 -0.25 -8.14
CA ALA A 164 -26.88 0.10 -7.63
C ALA A 164 -26.95 1.59 -7.22
N PRO A 165 -28.15 2.21 -7.22
CA PRO A 165 -28.34 3.52 -6.61
C PRO A 165 -27.95 3.48 -5.12
N VAL A 166 -27.42 4.59 -4.59
CA VAL A 166 -27.20 4.70 -3.14
C VAL A 166 -28.53 4.59 -2.39
N VAL A 167 -28.50 3.92 -1.23
CA VAL A 167 -29.64 3.89 -0.32
C VAL A 167 -30.07 5.33 0.02
N PRO A 168 -31.37 5.60 0.22
CA PRO A 168 -31.86 6.98 0.38
C PRO A 168 -31.16 7.79 1.47
N ALA A 169 -30.77 7.16 2.59
CA ALA A 169 -30.02 7.80 3.67
C ALA A 169 -28.61 8.29 3.27
N LEU A 170 -28.02 7.71 2.21
CA LEU A 170 -26.70 8.05 1.68
C LEU A 170 -26.77 9.11 0.57
N LYS A 171 -27.96 9.54 0.12
CA LYS A 171 -28.12 10.57 -0.92
C LYS A 171 -27.84 11.96 -0.37
N SER A 172 -26.55 12.29 -0.23
CA SER A 172 -26.11 13.59 0.30
C SER A 172 -24.87 14.08 -0.43
N TYR A 173 -24.75 15.41 -0.55
CA TYR A 173 -23.55 16.10 -1.04
C TYR A 173 -22.30 15.77 -0.20
N TRP A 174 -22.50 15.44 1.08
CA TRP A 174 -21.40 15.16 2.00
C TRP A 174 -20.77 13.78 1.83
N LEU A 175 -21.50 12.80 1.29
CA LEU A 175 -21.00 11.42 1.15
C LEU A 175 -19.73 11.36 0.30
N PRO A 176 -19.69 11.90 -0.95
CA PRO A 176 -18.48 11.85 -1.75
C PRO A 176 -17.30 12.54 -1.08
N ILE A 177 -17.53 13.62 -0.34
CA ILE A 177 -16.47 14.39 0.33
C ILE A 177 -15.92 13.60 1.51
N HIS A 178 -16.77 13.25 2.48
CA HIS A 178 -16.36 12.53 3.69
C HIS A 178 -15.74 11.18 3.35
N VAL A 179 -16.43 10.36 2.55
CA VAL A 179 -16.03 8.98 2.29
C VAL A 179 -14.75 8.94 1.44
N THR A 180 -14.53 9.90 0.54
CA THR A 180 -13.26 9.99 -0.20
C THR A 180 -12.10 10.28 0.75
N VAL A 181 -12.24 11.30 1.60
CA VAL A 181 -11.18 11.73 2.51
C VAL A 181 -10.83 10.61 3.50
N ILE A 182 -11.82 9.94 4.09
CA ILE A 182 -11.57 8.84 5.03
C ILE A 182 -11.02 7.58 4.31
N SER A 183 -11.42 7.31 3.06
CA SER A 183 -10.86 6.21 2.26
C SER A 183 -9.40 6.44 1.91
N ILE A 184 -9.04 7.67 1.51
CA ILE A 184 -7.65 8.05 1.22
C ILE A 184 -6.82 7.90 2.50
N GLY A 185 -7.26 8.47 3.62
CA GLY A 185 -6.58 8.32 4.91
C GLY A 185 -6.36 6.86 5.30
N SER A 186 -7.37 6.00 5.06
CA SER A 186 -7.28 4.56 5.28
C SER A 186 -6.24 3.87 4.41
N GLY A 187 -6.16 4.24 3.12
CA GLY A 187 -5.12 3.78 2.22
C GLY A 187 -3.71 4.19 2.64
N VAL A 188 -3.54 5.43 3.11
CA VAL A 188 -2.26 5.92 3.65
C VAL A 188 -1.85 5.10 4.89
N PHE A 189 -2.79 4.85 5.79
CA PHE A 189 -2.53 4.07 7.00
C PHE A 189 -2.29 2.59 6.75
N LEU A 190 -2.79 2.02 5.66
CA LEU A 190 -2.41 0.68 5.20
C LEU A 190 -0.90 0.59 4.93
N VAL A 191 -0.35 1.57 4.20
CA VAL A 191 1.10 1.63 3.92
C VAL A 191 1.89 1.79 5.22
N SER A 192 1.41 2.65 6.13
CA SER A 192 2.02 2.87 7.44
C SER A 192 2.04 1.61 8.32
N GLY A 193 0.91 0.91 8.41
CA GLY A 193 0.77 -0.32 9.18
C GLY A 193 1.69 -1.43 8.67
N VAL A 194 1.74 -1.63 7.35
CA VAL A 194 2.67 -2.57 6.72
C VAL A 194 4.12 -2.19 7.05
N ALA A 195 4.49 -0.92 6.90
CA ALA A 195 5.85 -0.46 7.21
C ALA A 195 6.25 -0.71 8.68
N SER A 196 5.34 -0.49 9.64
CA SER A 196 5.61 -0.76 11.06
C SER A 196 5.69 -2.24 11.41
N VAL A 197 4.85 -3.09 10.82
CA VAL A 197 4.96 -4.56 10.99
C VAL A 197 6.32 -5.04 10.49
N LEU A 198 6.73 -4.58 9.30
CA LEU A 198 8.00 -4.94 8.71
C LEU A 198 9.19 -4.39 9.48
N PHE A 199 9.08 -3.19 10.05
CA PHE A 199 10.11 -2.63 10.93
C PHE A 199 10.36 -3.51 12.15
N LEU A 200 9.30 -3.94 12.84
CA LEU A 200 9.42 -4.87 13.98
C LEU A 200 10.03 -6.20 13.56
N TYR A 201 9.59 -6.74 12.42
CA TYR A 201 10.14 -7.98 11.88
C TYR A 201 11.63 -7.84 11.52
N ARG A 202 12.06 -6.67 11.03
CA ARG A 202 13.47 -6.37 10.76
C ARG A 202 14.30 -6.18 12.03
N ILE A 203 13.71 -5.68 13.12
CA ILE A 203 14.37 -5.65 14.44
C ILE A 203 14.56 -7.08 14.97
N TRP A 204 13.58 -7.95 14.77
CA TRP A 204 13.68 -9.36 15.17
C TRP A 204 14.69 -10.16 14.33
N GLN A 205 14.92 -9.76 13.08
CA GLN A 205 15.91 -10.36 12.16
C GLN A 205 16.90 -9.30 11.63
N PRO A 206 17.88 -8.88 12.46
CA PRO A 206 18.83 -7.85 12.10
C PRO A 206 19.66 -8.20 10.86
N ALA A 207 20.03 -7.18 10.09
CA ALA A 207 20.88 -7.35 8.92
C ALA A 207 22.22 -8.02 9.29
N GLY A 208 22.58 -9.09 8.58
CA GLY A 208 23.83 -9.84 8.78
C GLY A 208 23.79 -10.89 9.89
N HIS A 209 22.72 -10.93 10.69
CA HIS A 209 22.47 -11.97 11.70
C HIS A 209 21.14 -12.69 11.42
N GLU A 210 20.69 -12.70 10.16
CA GLU A 210 19.45 -13.38 9.78
C GLU A 210 19.58 -14.89 9.91
N SER A 211 18.55 -15.54 10.44
CA SER A 211 18.53 -17.00 10.56
C SER A 211 18.54 -17.71 9.20
N ASP A 212 19.14 -18.90 9.12
CA ASP A 212 19.22 -19.65 7.86
C ASP A 212 17.90 -20.30 7.39
N ASN A 213 16.86 -20.18 8.22
CA ASN A 213 15.51 -20.66 7.92
C ASN A 213 14.74 -19.72 6.95
N ILE A 214 13.52 -20.11 6.60
CA ILE A 214 12.63 -19.33 5.72
C ILE A 214 12.39 -17.91 6.24
N PHE A 215 12.36 -17.71 7.57
CA PHE A 215 12.15 -16.39 8.16
C PHE A 215 13.33 -15.44 7.88
N GLY A 216 14.57 -15.86 8.09
CA GLY A 216 15.71 -15.00 7.75
C GLY A 216 15.82 -14.77 6.24
N GLN A 217 15.40 -15.74 5.41
CA GLN A 217 15.28 -15.53 3.97
C GLN A 217 14.28 -14.42 3.61
N ILE A 218 13.11 -14.37 4.25
CA ILE A 218 12.12 -13.30 4.03
C ILE A 218 12.68 -11.97 4.56
N ALA A 219 13.37 -11.97 5.70
CA ALA A 219 13.97 -10.77 6.27
C ALA A 219 15.03 -10.12 5.36
N ARG A 220 15.79 -10.93 4.61
CA ARG A 220 16.75 -10.44 3.59
C ARG A 220 16.10 -9.66 2.44
N LEU A 221 14.78 -9.80 2.23
CA LEU A 221 14.03 -9.01 1.23
C LEU A 221 13.73 -7.59 1.72
N LEU A 222 13.84 -7.34 3.02
CA LEU A 222 13.40 -6.10 3.62
C LEU A 222 14.46 -5.02 3.44
N PRO A 223 14.01 -3.78 3.18
CA PRO A 223 14.85 -2.62 3.36
C PRO A 223 15.43 -2.52 4.78
N ASP A 224 16.38 -1.60 4.95
CA ASP A 224 16.92 -1.27 6.26
C ASP A 224 15.82 -0.82 7.24
N ALA A 225 15.99 -1.14 8.53
CA ALA A 225 15.02 -0.82 9.58
C ALA A 225 14.75 0.69 9.67
N GLN A 226 15.76 1.54 9.51
CA GLN A 226 15.59 3.00 9.58
C GLN A 226 14.74 3.52 8.42
N LEU A 227 14.84 2.86 7.25
CA LEU A 227 14.07 3.22 6.07
C LEU A 227 12.60 2.82 6.25
N LEU A 228 12.33 1.62 6.80
CA LEU A 228 10.98 1.16 7.13
C LEU A 228 10.32 2.09 8.16
N ASP A 229 11.06 2.45 9.21
CA ASP A 229 10.60 3.37 10.25
C ASP A 229 10.31 4.77 9.70
N ARG A 230 11.21 5.30 8.86
CA ARG A 230 11.02 6.61 8.21
C ARG A 230 9.80 6.59 7.30
N LEU A 231 9.56 5.50 6.59
CA LEU A 231 8.38 5.36 5.75
C LEU A 231 7.11 5.37 6.60
N ALA A 232 7.04 4.54 7.65
CA ALA A 232 5.90 4.49 8.56
C ALA A 232 5.57 5.90 9.11
N TYR A 233 6.59 6.59 9.63
CA TYR A 233 6.44 7.94 10.17
C TYR A 233 5.96 8.96 9.12
N ARG A 234 6.58 8.98 7.93
CA ARG A 234 6.18 9.88 6.83
C ARG A 234 4.74 9.63 6.39
N THR A 235 4.35 8.37 6.26
CA THR A 235 2.98 8.01 5.90
C THR A 235 2.00 8.40 6.99
N THR A 236 2.33 8.21 8.28
CA THR A 236 1.43 8.61 9.37
C THR A 236 1.28 10.13 9.48
N ILE A 237 2.34 10.92 9.24
CA ILE A 237 2.21 12.40 9.19
C ILE A 237 1.23 12.85 8.12
N ILE A 238 1.21 12.16 6.96
CA ILE A 238 0.26 12.47 5.87
C ILE A 238 -1.13 11.95 6.23
N GLY A 239 -1.22 10.71 6.72
CA GLY A 239 -2.48 10.03 6.98
C GLY A 239 -3.26 10.64 8.14
N PHE A 240 -2.59 11.10 9.19
CA PHE A 240 -3.23 11.67 10.38
C PHE A 240 -4.15 12.86 10.11
N PRO A 241 -3.70 13.96 9.45
CA PRO A 241 -4.58 15.08 9.13
C PRO A 241 -5.65 14.71 8.11
N VAL A 242 -5.35 13.85 7.12
CA VAL A 242 -6.33 13.40 6.13
C VAL A 242 -7.45 12.60 6.81
N PHE A 243 -7.11 11.61 7.62
CA PHE A 243 -8.07 10.79 8.35
C PHE A 243 -8.83 11.62 9.39
N GLY A 244 -8.15 12.49 10.14
CA GLY A 244 -8.78 13.41 11.10
C GLY A 244 -9.78 14.35 10.41
N GLY A 245 -9.43 14.90 9.26
CA GLY A 245 -10.35 15.65 8.41
C GLY A 245 -11.54 14.80 7.96
N GLY A 246 -11.30 13.53 7.61
CA GLY A 246 -12.34 12.55 7.35
C GLY A 246 -13.30 12.39 8.53
N VAL A 247 -12.80 12.19 9.75
CA VAL A 247 -13.63 12.05 10.97
C VAL A 247 -14.48 13.30 11.21
N ILE A 248 -13.89 14.50 11.09
CA ILE A 248 -14.60 15.78 11.24
C ILE A 248 -15.69 15.93 10.17
N LEU A 249 -15.38 15.65 8.91
CA LEU A 249 -16.36 15.68 7.82
C LEU A 249 -17.48 14.65 8.04
N GLY A 250 -17.17 13.53 8.70
CA GLY A 250 -18.16 12.53 9.09
C GLY A 250 -19.15 13.08 10.10
N ALA A 251 -18.65 13.80 11.11
CA ALA A 251 -19.50 14.47 12.10
C ALA A 251 -20.41 15.54 11.46
N ILE A 252 -19.88 16.34 10.53
CA ILE A 252 -20.68 17.33 9.78
C ILE A 252 -21.77 16.64 8.95
N TRP A 253 -21.43 15.53 8.29
CA TRP A 253 -22.39 14.75 7.52
C TRP A 253 -23.47 14.12 8.42
N ALA A 254 -23.09 13.60 9.59
CA ALA A 254 -24.01 13.02 10.56
C ALA A 254 -25.06 14.03 11.04
N GLU A 255 -24.67 15.29 11.29
CA GLU A 255 -25.59 16.38 11.61
C GLU A 255 -26.61 16.58 10.48
N ALA A 256 -26.14 16.64 9.24
CA ALA A 256 -27.01 16.85 8.07
C ALA A 256 -27.93 15.64 7.78
N ALA A 257 -27.53 14.42 8.12
CA ALA A 257 -28.26 13.20 7.81
C ALA A 257 -29.23 12.77 8.93
N TRP A 258 -28.84 12.95 10.19
CA TRP A 258 -29.55 12.43 11.36
C TRP A 258 -29.88 13.49 12.43
N GLY A 259 -29.52 14.76 12.20
CA GLY A 259 -29.77 15.86 13.14
C GLY A 259 -28.88 15.82 14.39
N ARG A 260 -27.77 15.07 14.35
CA ARG A 260 -26.75 15.05 15.40
C ARG A 260 -25.34 14.85 14.84
N PHE A 261 -24.40 15.67 15.26
CA PHE A 261 -23.01 15.60 14.78
C PHE A 261 -22.22 14.40 15.31
N TRP A 262 -22.62 13.80 16.43
CA TRP A 262 -21.98 12.63 17.03
C TRP A 262 -22.96 11.90 17.95
N GLY A 263 -22.82 10.60 18.12
CA GLY A 263 -23.70 9.77 18.95
C GLY A 263 -23.07 8.50 19.47
N TRP A 264 -21.74 8.37 19.43
CA TRP A 264 -20.99 7.28 20.04
C TRP A 264 -21.39 5.89 19.54
N ASP A 265 -21.87 5.80 18.31
CA ASP A 265 -22.11 4.47 17.72
C ASP A 265 -20.77 3.73 17.51
N PRO A 266 -20.80 2.41 17.31
CA PRO A 266 -19.58 1.62 17.22
C PRO A 266 -18.61 2.10 16.12
N LYS A 267 -19.10 2.66 15.01
CA LYS A 267 -18.23 3.14 13.92
C LYS A 267 -17.60 4.48 14.24
N GLU A 268 -18.40 5.41 14.77
CA GLU A 268 -17.91 6.70 15.28
C GLU A 268 -16.83 6.46 16.36
N THR A 269 -17.13 5.60 17.34
CA THR A 269 -16.23 5.25 18.45
C THR A 269 -14.94 4.59 17.97
N CYS A 270 -15.01 3.58 17.09
CA CYS A 270 -13.81 2.93 16.57
C CYS A 270 -12.95 3.88 15.71
N SER A 271 -13.58 4.78 14.95
CA SER A 271 -12.86 5.80 14.17
C SER A 271 -12.12 6.78 15.09
N PHE A 272 -12.73 7.18 16.20
CA PHE A 272 -12.09 8.01 17.22
C PHE A 272 -10.94 7.27 17.91
N ILE A 273 -11.12 6.00 18.29
CA ILE A 273 -10.04 5.18 18.88
C ILE A 273 -8.85 5.08 17.92
N ALA A 274 -9.09 4.79 16.65
CA ALA A 274 -8.03 4.74 15.65
C ALA A 274 -7.30 6.08 15.53
N TRP A 275 -8.03 7.20 15.48
CA TRP A 275 -7.44 8.54 15.45
C TRP A 275 -6.57 8.84 16.68
N VAL A 276 -7.04 8.50 17.89
CA VAL A 276 -6.27 8.64 19.14
C VAL A 276 -5.01 7.78 19.13
N LEU A 277 -5.07 6.55 18.63
CA LEU A 277 -3.89 5.67 18.53
C LEU A 277 -2.83 6.25 17.58
N TYR A 278 -3.23 6.80 16.44
CA TYR A 278 -2.30 7.48 15.53
C TYR A 278 -1.77 8.80 16.11
N ALA A 279 -2.57 9.55 16.86
CA ALA A 279 -2.10 10.72 17.61
C ALA A 279 -1.05 10.31 18.67
N ALA A 280 -1.33 9.24 19.42
CA ALA A 280 -0.42 8.67 20.40
C ALA A 280 0.88 8.17 19.77
N TYR A 281 0.81 7.57 18.57
CA TYR A 281 2.00 7.21 17.80
C TYR A 281 2.85 8.44 17.46
N LEU A 282 2.25 9.49 16.89
CA LEU A 282 2.97 10.72 16.54
C LEU A 282 3.55 11.40 17.78
N HIS A 283 2.81 11.41 18.89
CA HIS A 283 3.27 11.92 20.18
C HIS A 283 4.45 11.10 20.71
N ALA A 284 4.36 9.77 20.72
CA ALA A 284 5.44 8.87 21.12
C ALA A 284 6.70 9.06 20.27
N ARG A 285 6.55 9.40 18.99
CA ARG A 285 7.66 9.72 18.08
C ARG A 285 8.27 11.09 18.34
N ALA A 286 7.51 12.04 18.90
CA ALA A 286 8.03 13.34 19.30
C ALA A 286 8.74 13.27 20.67
N THR A 287 8.31 12.37 21.55
CA THR A 287 8.85 12.20 22.91
C THR A 287 10.16 11.41 22.93
N SER A 288 11.13 11.89 23.72
CA SER A 288 12.42 11.21 23.91
C SER A 288 12.23 9.81 24.54
N GLY A 289 12.94 8.81 24.04
CA GLY A 289 12.91 7.42 24.56
C GLY A 289 11.76 6.52 24.09
N TRP A 290 10.80 7.05 23.31
CA TRP A 290 9.68 6.27 22.73
C TRP A 290 9.77 6.07 21.22
N ARG A 291 10.82 6.62 20.58
CA ARG A 291 10.98 6.62 19.13
C ARG A 291 11.13 5.23 18.50
N ASP A 292 11.48 4.21 19.27
CA ASP A 292 11.87 2.91 18.72
C ASP A 292 10.67 1.92 18.61
N THR A 293 10.92 0.64 18.87
CA THR A 293 9.98 -0.50 18.84
C THR A 293 8.63 -0.21 19.50
N LYS A 294 8.61 0.59 20.58
CA LYS A 294 7.38 0.93 21.30
C LYS A 294 6.40 1.75 20.45
N ALA A 295 6.89 2.77 19.73
CA ALA A 295 6.05 3.54 18.83
C ALA A 295 5.50 2.65 17.69
N ALA A 296 6.32 1.75 17.14
CA ALA A 296 5.85 0.85 16.09
C ALA A 296 4.67 -0.03 16.54
N TRP A 297 4.66 -0.51 17.78
CA TRP A 297 3.51 -1.23 18.35
C TRP A 297 2.24 -0.37 18.44
N ILE A 298 2.36 0.91 18.81
CA ILE A 298 1.21 1.84 18.84
C ILE A 298 0.65 2.03 17.43
N ASN A 299 1.52 2.18 16.42
CA ASN A 299 1.10 2.33 15.03
C ASN A 299 0.35 1.07 14.52
N ILE A 300 0.85 -0.11 14.89
CA ILE A 300 0.20 -1.39 14.57
C ILE A 300 -1.15 -1.50 15.27
N ALA A 301 -1.26 -1.09 16.54
CA ALA A 301 -2.54 -1.05 17.24
C ALA A 301 -3.55 -0.12 16.53
N GLY A 302 -3.11 1.05 16.05
CA GLY A 302 -3.93 1.94 15.23
C GLY A 302 -4.41 1.27 13.94
N PHE A 303 -3.50 0.56 13.25
CA PHE A 303 -3.83 -0.19 12.04
C PHE A 303 -4.83 -1.34 12.31
N ILE A 304 -4.67 -2.06 13.41
CA ILE A 304 -5.61 -3.11 13.82
C ILE A 304 -6.98 -2.51 14.14
N ALA A 305 -7.03 -1.38 14.86
CA ALA A 305 -8.28 -0.68 15.15
C ALA A 305 -9.01 -0.24 13.88
N MET A 306 -8.26 0.18 12.85
CA MET A 306 -8.83 0.47 11.53
C MET A 306 -9.40 -0.76 10.82
N LEU A 307 -8.68 -1.88 10.82
CA LEU A 307 -9.17 -3.14 10.23
C LEU A 307 -10.40 -3.66 10.98
N PHE A 308 -10.41 -3.54 12.30
CA PHE A 308 -11.55 -3.86 13.14
C PHE A 308 -12.77 -3.00 12.76
N ASN A 309 -12.58 -1.69 12.61
CA ASN A 309 -13.63 -0.78 12.16
C ASN A 309 -14.14 -1.13 10.74
N LEU A 310 -13.22 -1.46 9.82
CA LEU A 310 -13.58 -1.80 8.45
C LEU A 310 -14.37 -3.11 8.38
N PHE A 311 -13.93 -4.17 9.04
CA PHE A 311 -14.55 -5.50 8.89
C PHE A 311 -15.57 -5.81 9.96
N ILE A 312 -15.19 -5.72 11.24
CA ILE A 312 -16.06 -6.15 12.33
C ILE A 312 -17.25 -5.21 12.47
N ILE A 313 -17.02 -3.90 12.53
CA ILE A 313 -18.13 -2.95 12.70
C ILE A 313 -19.06 -2.94 11.49
N ASN A 314 -18.55 -3.03 10.25
CA ASN A 314 -19.44 -3.02 9.10
C ASN A 314 -20.19 -4.34 8.88
N ILE A 315 -19.60 -5.50 9.17
CA ILE A 315 -20.18 -6.82 8.86
C ILE A 315 -20.97 -7.38 10.04
N VAL A 316 -20.49 -7.21 11.27
CA VAL A 316 -21.02 -7.89 12.46
C VAL A 316 -22.00 -7.02 13.24
N VAL A 317 -21.78 -5.70 13.24
CA VAL A 317 -22.59 -4.78 14.04
C VAL A 317 -23.66 -4.13 13.18
N SER A 318 -24.93 -4.33 13.57
CA SER A 318 -26.05 -3.59 13.00
C SER A 318 -26.06 -2.16 13.55
N GLY A 319 -26.02 -1.17 12.65
CA GLY A 319 -26.02 0.24 13.01
C GLY A 319 -26.26 1.14 11.79
N LEU A 320 -26.44 2.44 12.02
CA LEU A 320 -26.70 3.46 10.99
C LEU A 320 -25.61 3.54 9.90
N HIS A 321 -24.47 2.91 10.15
CA HIS A 321 -23.30 2.88 9.30
C HIS A 321 -22.91 1.49 8.76
N SER A 322 -23.75 0.46 8.98
CA SER A 322 -23.54 -0.85 8.36
C SER A 322 -23.91 -0.75 6.88
N TYR A 323 -22.91 -0.47 6.04
CA TYR A 323 -23.05 -0.39 4.59
C TYR A 323 -22.49 -1.64 3.90
N ALA A 324 -22.50 -2.79 4.60
CA ALA A 324 -22.04 -4.05 4.04
C ALA A 324 -22.83 -4.44 2.78
N GLY A 325 -24.10 -3.99 2.66
CA GLY A 325 -24.95 -4.32 1.52
C GLY A 325 -25.23 -5.83 1.42
N LEU A 326 -25.02 -6.57 2.51
CA LEU A 326 -25.17 -8.03 2.61
C LEU A 326 -26.57 -8.45 3.11
N ASN A 327 -27.53 -7.53 3.13
CA ASN A 327 -28.92 -7.79 3.51
C ASN A 327 -29.85 -7.36 2.37
#